data_AF-A0A6B3IS51-F1
#
_entry.id   AF-A0A6B3IS51-F1
#
_cell.length_a   1.000
_cell.length_b   1.000
_cell.length_c   1.000
_cell.angle_alpha   90.00
_cell.angle_beta   90.00
_cell.angle_gamma   90.00
#
_symmetry.space_group_name_H-M   'P 1'
#
loop_
_entity.id
_entity.type
_entity.pdbx_description
1 polymer ?
#
loop_
_entity_poly.entity_id
_entity_poly.type
_entity_poly.pdbx_seq_one_letter_code
_entity_poly.pdbx_strand_id
1 'polypeptide(L)'
;ILRLTGEPGDPGELHAIAAALDAPAGTRAGIGSVVEGLAALGDARRLAETALRACPASGGTVLLDEHLPDALVVTSPALGSALADRVLGPLDRLDP
;
A
#
# COMPACT_ATOMS: atom_id res chain seq x y z
N ILE A 1 -23.50 -2.62 7.65
CA ILE A 1 -22.78 -3.91 7.47
C ILE A 1 -22.27 -3.90 6.04
N LEU A 2 -20.95 -3.84 5.83
CA LEU A 2 -20.39 -3.94 4.47
C LEU A 2 -20.79 -5.29 3.87
N ARG A 3 -21.35 -5.30 2.67
CA ARG A 3 -21.49 -6.54 1.90
C ARG A 3 -20.21 -6.74 1.10
N LEU A 4 -19.42 -7.70 1.54
CA LEU A 4 -18.27 -8.24 0.83
C LEU A 4 -18.82 -9.10 -0.31
N THR A 5 -18.69 -8.63 -1.54
CA THR A 5 -19.18 -9.31 -2.75
C THR A 5 -18.03 -9.70 -3.69
N GLY A 6 -16.77 -9.54 -3.25
CA GLY A 6 -15.60 -9.92 -4.02
C GLY A 6 -15.21 -11.38 -3.80
N GLU A 7 -14.47 -11.94 -4.77
CA GLU A 7 -13.77 -13.19 -4.60
C GLU A 7 -12.55 -12.96 -3.68
N PRO A 8 -12.22 -13.88 -2.77
CA PRO A 8 -11.06 -13.73 -1.87
C PRO A 8 -9.79 -13.50 -2.68
N GLY A 9 -9.16 -12.35 -2.48
CA GLY A 9 -7.95 -11.92 -3.20
C GLY A 9 -8.17 -10.87 -4.29
N ASP A 10 -9.40 -10.37 -4.50
CA ASP A 10 -9.65 -9.21 -5.37
C ASP A 10 -9.04 -7.93 -4.77
N PRO A 11 -8.06 -7.28 -5.43
CA PRO A 11 -7.51 -5.99 -4.99
C PRO A 11 -8.59 -4.91 -4.84
N GLY A 12 -9.65 -4.97 -5.66
CA GLY A 12 -10.77 -4.03 -5.61
C GLY A 12 -11.59 -4.13 -4.32
N GLU A 13 -11.71 -5.32 -3.75
CA GLU A 13 -12.42 -5.54 -2.48
C GLU A 13 -11.64 -4.99 -1.29
N LEU A 14 -10.31 -5.15 -1.29
CA LEU A 14 -9.45 -4.57 -0.25
C LEU A 14 -9.54 -3.04 -0.24
N HIS A 15 -9.62 -2.42 -1.42
CA HIS A 15 -9.79 -0.98 -1.54
C HIS A 15 -11.14 -0.51 -0.99
N ALA A 16 -12.23 -1.24 -1.27
CA ALA A 16 -13.55 -0.94 -0.71
C ALA A 16 -13.57 -1.05 0.82
N ILE A 17 -12.87 -2.02 1.39
CA ILE A 17 -12.72 -2.17 2.85
C ILE A 17 -11.90 -1.00 3.43
N ALA A 18 -10.80 -0.64 2.77
CA ALA A 18 -9.95 0.48 3.19
C ALA A 18 -10.73 1.81 3.21
N ALA A 19 -11.53 2.07 2.18
CA ALA A 19 -12.38 3.27 2.09
C ALA A 19 -13.51 3.27 3.14
N ALA A 20 -13.98 2.09 3.55
CA ALA A 20 -15.01 1.97 4.59
C ALA A 20 -14.47 2.05 6.02
N LEU A 21 -13.15 1.97 6.22
CA LEU A 21 -12.51 2.18 7.50
C LEU A 21 -12.51 3.68 7.80
N ASP A 22 -13.58 4.14 8.46
CA ASP A 22 -13.71 5.51 8.96
C ASP A 22 -12.77 5.70 10.17
N ALA A 23 -11.50 5.98 9.88
CA ALA A 23 -10.52 6.31 10.91
C ALA A 23 -10.84 7.72 11.45
N PRO A 24 -10.96 7.91 12.78
CA PRO A 24 -11.23 9.23 13.35
C PRO A 24 -10.20 10.26 12.86
N ALA A 25 -10.62 11.51 12.68
CA ALA A 25 -9.74 12.59 12.22
C ALA A 25 -8.44 12.65 13.04
N GLY A 26 -7.29 12.73 12.35
CA GLY A 26 -5.96 12.70 12.95
C GLY A 26 -5.42 11.31 13.30
N THR A 27 -6.21 10.25 13.12
CA THR A 27 -5.74 8.86 13.21
C THR A 27 -4.97 8.48 11.96
N ARG A 28 -3.84 7.80 12.13
CA ARG A 28 -3.05 7.24 11.03
C ARG A 28 -3.19 5.72 11.05
N ALA A 29 -3.55 5.15 9.91
CA ALA A 29 -3.70 3.71 9.73
C ALA A 29 -2.96 3.27 8.46
N GLY A 30 -2.23 2.14 8.57
CA GLY A 30 -1.59 1.48 7.43
C GLY A 30 -2.20 0.10 7.22
N ILE A 31 -2.55 -0.22 5.98
CA ILE A 31 -3.11 -1.50 5.57
C ILE A 31 -2.07 -2.22 4.70
N GLY A 32 -1.71 -3.43 5.10
CA GLY A 32 -0.84 -4.32 4.34
C GLY A 32 -1.61 -5.12 3.29
N SER A 33 -0.90 -5.89 2.46
CA SER A 33 -1.53 -6.77 1.48
C SER A 33 -2.27 -7.94 2.15
N VAL A 34 -3.23 -8.53 1.43
CA VAL A 34 -3.84 -9.80 1.80
C VAL A 34 -2.75 -10.88 1.84
N VAL A 35 -2.77 -11.74 2.87
CA VAL A 35 -1.84 -12.85 3.01
C VAL A 35 -2.56 -14.15 3.34
N GLU A 36 -2.01 -15.24 2.83
CA GLU A 36 -2.50 -16.59 3.10
C GLU A 36 -1.66 -17.26 4.19
N GLY A 37 -2.35 -17.73 5.23
CA GLY A 37 -1.73 -18.49 6.32
C GLY A 37 -0.90 -17.67 7.32
N LEU A 38 -0.72 -18.23 8.52
CA LEU A 38 -0.09 -17.54 9.66
C LEU A 38 1.41 -17.31 9.49
N ALA A 39 2.09 -18.12 8.68
CA ALA A 39 3.52 -17.96 8.43
C ALA A 39 3.86 -16.61 7.77
N ALA A 40 2.94 -16.06 6.96
CA ALA A 40 3.09 -14.79 6.28
C ALA A 40 2.73 -13.57 7.16
N LEU A 41 2.18 -13.78 8.36
CA LEU A 41 1.67 -12.69 9.21
C LEU A 41 2.77 -11.70 9.64
N GLY A 42 3.98 -12.19 9.88
CA GLY A 42 5.12 -11.33 10.24
C GLY A 42 5.47 -10.35 9.12
N ASP A 43 5.41 -10.82 7.87
CA ASP A 43 5.65 -9.98 6.69
C ASP A 43 4.48 -9.04 6.44
N ALA A 44 3.23 -9.53 6.56
CA ALA A 44 2.03 -8.70 6.47
C ALA A 44 2.05 -7.53 7.46
N ARG A 45 2.48 -7.78 8.70
CA ARG A 45 2.60 -6.74 9.71
C ARG A 45 3.68 -5.71 9.35
N ARG A 46 4.82 -6.16 8.82
CA ARG A 46 5.90 -5.25 8.37
C ARG A 46 5.44 -4.37 7.19
N LEU A 47 4.62 -4.93 6.29
CA LEU A 47 4.02 -4.20 5.17
C LEU A 47 3.01 -3.15 5.67
N ALA A 48 2.12 -3.52 6.60
CA ALA A 48 1.18 -2.57 7.21
C ALA A 48 1.88 -1.42 7.95
N GLU A 49 2.98 -1.71 8.66
CA GLU A 49 3.81 -0.66 9.29
C GLU A 49 4.49 0.26 8.26
N THR A 50 4.83 -0.27 7.08
CA THR A 50 5.39 0.54 6.00
C THR A 50 4.34 1.48 5.42
N ALA A 51 3.12 0.98 5.18
CA ALA A 51 1.99 1.82 4.77
C ALA A 51 1.68 2.90 5.81
N LEU A 52 1.74 2.56 7.11
CA LEU A 52 1.53 3.52 8.19
C LEU A 52 2.59 4.63 8.20
N ARG A 53 3.85 4.31 7.88
CA ARG A 53 4.92 5.31 7.77
C ARG A 53 4.74 6.24 6.56
N ALA A 54 4.12 5.76 5.49
CA ALA A 54 3.74 6.57 4.33
C ALA A 54 2.51 7.44 4.60
N CYS A 55 1.71 7.12 5.62
CA CYS A 55 0.52 7.89 5.98
C CYS A 55 0.85 9.37 6.31
N PRO A 56 0.15 10.34 5.70
CA PRO A 56 0.32 11.76 6.00
C PRO A 56 0.16 12.07 7.48
N ALA A 57 0.86 13.12 7.94
CA ALA A 57 0.75 13.62 9.31
C ALA A 57 -0.67 14.11 9.65
N SER A 58 -1.47 14.49 8.65
CA SER A 58 -2.88 14.88 8.80
C SER A 58 -3.80 13.72 9.18
N GLY A 59 -3.32 12.47 9.15
CA GLY A 59 -4.15 11.28 9.33
C GLY A 59 -4.62 10.68 8.02
N GLY A 60 -5.36 9.58 8.13
CA GLY A 60 -5.90 8.81 7.02
C GLY A 60 -5.56 7.33 7.11
N THR A 61 -6.10 6.58 6.16
CA THR A 61 -5.83 5.16 5.96
C THR A 61 -5.06 5.03 4.65
N VAL A 62 -3.92 4.35 4.66
CA VAL A 62 -3.08 4.12 3.48
C VAL A 62 -2.90 2.62 3.26
N LEU A 63 -3.19 2.14 2.07
CA LEU A 63 -2.94 0.77 1.62
C LEU A 63 -1.57 0.69 0.93
N LEU A 64 -0.82 -0.39 1.12
CA LEU A 64 0.52 -0.48 0.52
C LEU A 64 0.50 -0.69 -1.00
N ASP A 65 -0.56 -1.31 -1.54
CA ASP A 65 -0.68 -1.63 -2.97
C ASP A 65 -0.74 -0.37 -3.86
N GLU A 66 -1.19 0.74 -3.29
CA GLU A 66 -1.24 2.07 -3.92
C GLU A 66 0.07 2.87 -3.75
N HIS A 67 1.03 2.38 -2.96
CA HIS A 67 2.29 3.08 -2.62
C HIS A 67 3.56 2.22 -2.75
N LEU A 68 3.54 1.19 -3.61
CA LEU A 68 4.72 0.38 -3.93
C LEU A 68 6.01 1.20 -4.17
N PRO A 69 5.99 2.32 -4.91
CA PRO A 69 7.16 3.17 -5.09
C PRO A 69 7.66 3.81 -3.78
N ASP A 70 6.75 4.35 -2.97
CA ASP A 70 7.11 5.01 -1.71
C ASP A 70 7.63 3.98 -0.68
N ALA A 71 7.03 2.79 -0.65
CA ALA A 71 7.48 1.68 0.18
C ALA A 71 8.89 1.20 -0.20
N LEU A 72 9.21 1.16 -1.50
CA LEU A 72 10.55 0.87 -2.00
C LEU A 72 11.56 1.95 -1.59
N VAL A 73 11.20 3.24 -1.69
CA VAL A 73 12.10 4.34 -1.29
C VAL A 73 12.38 4.32 0.22
N VAL A 74 11.38 4.01 1.06
CA VAL A 74 11.55 3.93 2.52
C VAL A 74 12.41 2.74 2.94
N THR A 75 12.27 1.60 2.27
CA THR A 75 12.98 0.36 2.63
C THR A 75 14.36 0.25 1.97
N SER A 76 14.53 0.84 0.79
CA SER A 76 15.79 0.86 0.04
C SER A 76 15.85 2.08 -0.91
N PRO A 77 16.32 3.24 -0.42
CA PRO A 77 16.35 4.48 -1.21
C PRO A 77 17.17 4.38 -2.50
N ALA A 78 18.29 3.63 -2.45
CA ALA A 78 19.14 3.41 -3.61
C ALA A 78 18.46 2.56 -4.69
N LEU A 79 17.69 1.54 -4.27
CA LEU A 79 16.93 0.71 -5.19
C LEU A 79 15.76 1.48 -5.80
N GLY A 80 15.07 2.32 -5.00
CA GLY A 80 14.02 3.21 -5.49
C GLY A 80 14.52 4.18 -6.56
N SER A 81 15.69 4.79 -6.34
CA SER A 81 16.32 5.69 -7.33
C SER A 81 16.70 4.95 -8.61
N ALA A 82 17.29 3.76 -8.50
CA ALA A 82 17.67 2.96 -9.65
C ALA A 82 16.46 2.50 -10.49
N LEU A 83 15.33 2.19 -9.84
CA LEU A 83 14.10 1.82 -10.51
C LEU A 83 13.51 3.01 -11.29
N ALA A 84 13.47 4.19 -10.68
CA ALA A 84 12.99 5.41 -11.32
C ALA A 84 13.78 5.74 -12.60
N ASP A 85 15.12 5.72 -12.51
CA ASP A 85 15.98 6.06 -13.64
C ASP A 85 15.91 5.03 -14.78
N ARG A 86 15.88 3.73 -14.44
CA ARG A 86 16.02 2.65 -15.44
C ARG A 86 14.72 2.14 -16.00
N VAL A 87 13.62 2.21 -15.26
CA VAL A 87 12.34 1.63 -15.68
C VAL A 87 11.34 2.74 -15.99
N LEU A 88 11.19 3.74 -15.11
CA LEU A 88 10.22 4.82 -15.32
C LEU A 88 10.72 5.88 -16.31
N GLY A 89 12.01 6.23 -16.28
CA GLY A 89 12.61 7.21 -17.21
C GLY A 89 12.54 6.83 -18.70
N PRO A 90 12.57 5.54 -19.08
CA PRO A 90 12.22 5.12 -20.44
C PRO A 90 10.73 5.15 -20.77
N LEU A 91 9.84 4.90 -19.80
CA LEU A 91 8.40 4.90 -20.00
C LEU A 91 7.85 6.33 -20.19
N ASP A 92 8.43 7.32 -19.52
CA ASP A 92 8.10 8.75 -19.66
C ASP A 92 8.41 9.31 -21.06
N ARG A 93 9.18 8.56 -21.87
CA ARG A 93 9.52 8.90 -23.26
C ARG A 93 8.62 8.24 -24.30
N LEU A 94 7.64 7.45 -23.87
CA LEU A 94 6.62 6.89 -24.74
C LEU A 94 5.44 7.87 -24.79
N ASP A 95 5.02 8.26 -26.00
CA ASP A 95 3.78 9.02 -26.18
C ASP A 95 2.55 8.15 -25.82
N PRO A 96 1.46 8.75 -25.31
CA PRO A 96 0.32 8.05 -24.72
C PRO A 96 -0.51 7.20 -25.69
#